data_AF-A0A7W1AC60-F1
#
_entry.id   AF-A0A7W1AC60-F1
#
_cell.length_a   1.000
_cell.length_b   1.000
_cell.length_c   1.000
_cell.angle_alpha   90.00
_cell.angle_beta   90.00
_cell.angle_gamma   90.00
#
_symmetry.space_group_name_H-M   'P 1'
#
loop_
_entity.id
_entity.type
_entity.pdbx_description
1 polymer ?
#
loop_
_entity_poly.entity_id
_entity_poly.type
_entity_poly.pdbx_seq_one_letter_code
_entity_poly.pdbx_strand_id
1 'polypeptide(L)'
;MEKLTPYALGGDDGEALWFFGTLATIKASAEQTGGRFSLVEQLAPKGMATPLHVHREDDESFYVIEGELTVYLEDSDHPIPVSAGAFIHIPGGVVHAFQVDSETARWLDLTTPQHERFMRAAGEPAQERVLPPEGLIDMEKVGAAAAEYGVE
;
A
#
# COMPACT_ATOMS: atom_id res chain seq x y z
N MET A 1 -5.20 -16.62 -23.34
CA MET A 1 -4.64 -15.50 -22.56
C MET A 1 -4.78 -14.25 -23.38
N GLU A 2 -5.41 -13.21 -22.83
CA GLU A 2 -5.31 -11.88 -23.44
C GLU A 2 -3.85 -11.44 -23.50
N LYS A 3 -3.52 -10.68 -24.55
CA LYS A 3 -2.17 -10.20 -24.79
C LYS A 3 -1.91 -8.97 -23.92
N LEU A 4 -0.99 -9.08 -22.98
CA LEU A 4 -0.54 -7.93 -22.17
C LEU A 4 0.14 -6.88 -23.07
N THR A 5 -0.13 -5.61 -22.82
CA THR A 5 0.36 -4.49 -23.62
C THR A 5 1.37 -3.66 -22.82
N PRO A 6 2.59 -3.41 -23.35
CA PRO A 6 3.54 -2.49 -22.72
C PRO A 6 3.00 -1.06 -22.68
N TYR A 7 3.31 -0.32 -21.61
CA TYR A 7 2.94 1.08 -21.45
C TYR A 7 4.01 1.82 -20.64
N ALA A 8 3.91 3.16 -20.64
CA ALA A 8 4.72 4.04 -19.79
C ALA A 8 3.78 5.05 -19.13
N LEU A 9 4.09 5.40 -17.87
CA LEU A 9 3.34 6.37 -17.06
C LEU A 9 4.29 7.49 -16.64
N GLY A 10 3.81 8.73 -16.60
CA GLY A 10 4.48 9.82 -15.91
C GLY A 10 4.48 9.63 -14.38
N GLY A 11 5.16 10.54 -13.67
CA GLY A 11 5.30 10.50 -12.21
C GLY A 11 3.96 10.42 -11.49
N ASP A 12 2.96 11.19 -11.92
CA ASP A 12 1.65 11.17 -11.30
C ASP A 12 0.68 10.17 -11.94
N ASP A 13 0.98 9.66 -13.14
CA ASP A 13 0.04 8.85 -13.91
C ASP A 13 -0.20 7.47 -13.28
N GLY A 14 -1.40 6.92 -13.55
CA GLY A 14 -1.93 5.73 -12.90
C GLY A 14 -3.35 5.97 -12.39
N GLU A 15 -4.05 4.89 -12.09
CA GLU A 15 -5.32 4.97 -11.39
C GLU A 15 -5.07 5.39 -9.94
N ALA A 16 -5.79 6.39 -9.44
CA ALA A 16 -5.59 6.93 -8.10
C ALA A 16 -6.78 6.57 -7.19
N LEU A 17 -6.47 6.09 -5.99
CA LEU A 17 -7.40 5.72 -4.94
C LEU A 17 -7.07 6.51 -3.68
N TRP A 18 -8.09 6.95 -2.96
CA TRP A 18 -7.97 7.28 -1.55
C TRP A 18 -8.19 6.00 -0.75
N PHE A 19 -7.16 5.57 -0.04
CA PHE A 19 -7.15 4.30 0.69
C PHE A 19 -6.50 4.51 2.06
N PHE A 20 -7.23 4.23 3.13
CA PHE A 20 -6.71 4.25 4.51
C PHE A 20 -5.90 5.52 4.88
N GLY A 21 -6.34 6.70 4.42
CA GLY A 21 -5.64 7.96 4.69
C GLY A 21 -4.46 8.26 3.75
N THR A 22 -4.21 7.42 2.76
CA THR A 22 -3.19 7.61 1.71
C THR A 22 -3.81 8.01 0.38
N LEU A 23 -2.97 8.57 -0.48
CA LEU A 23 -3.18 8.56 -1.93
C LEU A 23 -2.39 7.38 -2.51
N ALA A 24 -3.10 6.36 -2.97
CA ALA A 24 -2.55 5.17 -3.64
C ALA A 24 -2.68 5.33 -5.16
N THR A 25 -1.56 5.33 -5.89
CA THR A 25 -1.52 5.41 -7.36
C THR A 25 -1.05 4.09 -7.94
N ILE A 26 -1.96 3.36 -8.60
CA ILE A 26 -1.67 2.06 -9.21
C ILE A 26 -0.87 2.26 -10.49
N LYS A 27 0.41 1.88 -10.43
CA LYS A 27 1.36 1.95 -11.55
C LYS A 27 1.28 0.71 -12.44
N ALA A 28 1.07 -0.45 -11.84
CA ALA A 28 0.81 -1.70 -12.53
C ALA A 28 -0.23 -2.50 -11.78
N SER A 29 -1.40 -2.67 -12.38
CA SER A 29 -2.46 -3.49 -11.81
C SER A 29 -2.23 -4.98 -12.08
N ALA A 30 -2.87 -5.83 -11.28
CA ALA A 30 -2.90 -7.26 -11.48
C ALA A 30 -3.38 -7.65 -12.89
N GLU A 31 -4.35 -6.92 -13.44
CA GLU A 31 -4.81 -7.15 -14.82
C GLU A 31 -3.69 -6.87 -15.83
N GLN A 32 -3.01 -5.73 -15.69
CA GLN A 32 -1.91 -5.30 -16.56
C GLN A 32 -0.69 -6.22 -16.48
N THR A 33 -0.42 -6.81 -15.30
CA THR A 33 0.70 -7.72 -15.10
C THR A 33 0.35 -9.17 -15.42
N GLY A 34 -0.91 -9.50 -15.68
CA GLY A 34 -1.39 -10.88 -15.83
C GLY A 34 -1.35 -11.66 -14.52
N GLY A 35 -1.57 -10.98 -13.39
CA GLY A 35 -1.68 -11.55 -12.06
C GLY A 35 -0.35 -11.90 -11.41
N ARG A 36 0.77 -11.35 -11.90
CA ARG A 36 2.11 -11.69 -11.38
C ARG A 36 2.52 -10.84 -10.18
N PHE A 37 2.12 -9.58 -10.18
CA PHE A 37 2.37 -8.61 -9.12
C PHE A 37 1.45 -7.40 -9.32
N SER A 38 1.40 -6.55 -8.31
CA SER A 38 0.80 -5.22 -8.37
C SER A 38 1.80 -4.23 -7.84
N LEU A 39 1.92 -3.07 -8.48
CA LEU A 39 2.81 -1.99 -8.05
C LEU A 39 2.00 -0.73 -7.81
N VAL A 40 2.03 -0.26 -6.57
CA VAL A 40 1.28 0.91 -6.11
C VAL A 40 2.26 1.92 -5.55
N GLU A 41 2.17 3.17 -5.97
CA GLU A 41 2.87 4.27 -5.31
C GLU A 41 1.95 4.84 -4.23
N GLN A 42 2.42 4.85 -2.99
CA GLN A 42 1.70 5.38 -1.84
C GLN A 42 2.25 6.75 -1.45
N LEU A 43 1.37 7.68 -1.11
CA LEU A 43 1.69 8.95 -0.46
C LEU A 43 0.84 9.06 0.81
N ALA A 44 1.49 9.31 1.95
CA ALA A 44 0.80 9.38 3.25
C ALA A 44 1.32 10.54 4.12
N PRO A 45 0.47 11.12 4.99
CA PRO A 45 0.86 12.15 5.94
C PRO A 45 1.57 11.56 7.15
N LYS A 46 2.27 12.42 7.90
CA LYS A 46 2.84 12.11 9.21
C LYS A 46 1.84 11.44 10.14
N GLY A 47 2.30 10.41 10.84
CA GLY A 47 1.51 9.70 11.84
C GLY A 47 0.42 8.81 11.27
N MET A 48 0.24 8.75 9.94
CA MET A 48 -0.49 7.65 9.32
C MET A 48 0.21 6.35 9.73
N ALA A 49 -0.56 5.44 10.30
CA ALA A 49 -0.10 4.13 10.69
C ALA A 49 -1.17 3.08 10.43
N THR A 50 -0.75 1.87 10.06
CA THR A 50 -1.63 0.70 10.02
C THR A 50 -1.70 0.07 11.42
N PRO A 51 -2.81 -0.60 11.77
CA PRO A 51 -2.77 -1.57 12.86
C PRO A 51 -1.76 -2.68 12.56
N LEU A 52 -1.38 -3.46 13.58
CA LEU A 52 -0.76 -4.76 13.33
C LEU A 52 -1.74 -5.61 12.53
N HIS A 53 -1.27 -6.16 11.43
CA HIS A 53 -2.05 -6.98 10.53
C HIS A 53 -1.18 -8.01 9.83
N VAL A 54 -1.82 -8.97 9.17
CA VAL A 54 -1.15 -9.99 8.37
C VAL A 54 -1.90 -10.30 7.09
N HIS A 55 -1.15 -10.45 6.01
CA HIS A 55 -1.60 -11.10 4.78
C HIS A 55 -0.95 -12.47 4.73
N ARG A 56 -1.73 -13.55 4.75
CA ARG A 56 -1.16 -14.91 4.91
C ARG A 56 -0.37 -15.40 3.71
N GLU A 57 -0.78 -15.01 2.51
CA GLU A 57 -0.21 -15.48 1.25
C GLU A 57 0.52 -14.37 0.48
N ASP A 58 0.25 -13.11 0.81
CA ASP A 58 0.74 -11.98 0.05
C ASP A 58 2.03 -11.43 0.66
N ASP A 59 3.08 -11.45 -0.15
CA ASP A 59 4.29 -10.69 0.15
C ASP A 59 4.02 -9.19 -0.06
N GLU A 60 4.65 -8.37 0.78
CA GLU A 60 4.59 -6.91 0.69
C GLU A 60 6.00 -6.33 0.75
N SER A 61 6.34 -5.44 -0.18
CA SER A 61 7.68 -4.86 -0.23
C SER A 61 7.61 -3.37 -0.46
N PHE A 62 8.34 -2.61 0.36
CA PHE A 62 8.43 -1.17 0.22
C PHE A 62 9.80 -0.75 -0.31
N TYR A 63 9.79 0.13 -1.31
CA TYR A 63 10.95 0.93 -1.68
C TYR A 63 10.63 2.41 -1.43
N VAL A 64 11.28 3.01 -0.44
CA VAL A 64 10.96 4.38 -0.03
C VAL A 64 11.62 5.38 -0.98
N ILE A 65 10.81 6.25 -1.57
CA ILE A 65 11.27 7.28 -2.52
C ILE A 65 11.59 8.58 -1.75
N GLU A 66 10.68 8.99 -0.86
CA GLU A 66 10.78 10.20 -0.05
C GLU A 66 10.28 9.94 1.37
N GLY A 67 10.86 10.62 2.36
CA GLY A 67 10.44 10.52 3.75
C GLY A 67 10.99 9.31 4.48
N GLU A 68 10.37 9.02 5.62
CA GLU A 68 10.80 8.02 6.59
C GLU A 68 9.60 7.25 7.12
N LEU A 69 9.72 5.93 7.12
CA LEU A 69 8.77 5.00 7.71
C LEU A 69 9.46 4.24 8.85
N THR A 70 8.68 3.82 9.83
CA THR A 70 9.08 2.77 10.77
C THR A 70 8.17 1.56 10.59
N VAL A 71 8.76 0.39 10.40
CA VAL A 71 8.04 -0.89 10.33
C VAL A 71 8.17 -1.63 11.66
N TYR A 72 7.05 -2.14 12.16
CA TYR A 72 6.93 -2.91 13.39
C TYR A 72 6.60 -4.36 13.03
N LEU A 73 7.22 -5.31 13.71
CA LEU A 73 6.93 -6.75 13.57
C LEU A 73 6.48 -7.27 14.94
N GLU A 74 5.44 -8.11 14.98
CA GLU A 74 4.88 -8.61 16.26
C GLU A 74 5.94 -9.28 17.15
N ASP A 75 6.80 -10.10 16.54
CA ASP A 75 7.84 -10.86 17.24
C ASP A 75 9.18 -10.10 17.38
N SER A 76 9.19 -8.77 17.24
CA SER A 76 10.40 -7.95 17.34
C SER A 76 10.23 -6.76 18.29
N ASP A 77 11.10 -6.69 19.29
CA ASP A 77 11.24 -5.50 20.16
C ASP A 77 11.94 -4.32 19.46
N HIS A 78 12.47 -4.55 18.26
CA HIS A 78 13.22 -3.55 17.50
C HIS A 78 12.44 -3.13 16.25
N PRO A 79 11.84 -1.92 16.25
CA PRO A 79 11.26 -1.36 15.05
C PRO A 79 12.35 -1.11 13.99
N ILE A 80 11.97 -1.26 12.72
CA ILE A 80 12.86 -1.17 11.57
C ILE A 80 12.64 0.20 10.89
N PRO A 81 13.56 1.17 11.01
CA PRO A 81 13.47 2.41 10.26
C PRO A 81 13.79 2.16 8.78
N VAL A 82 12.96 2.70 7.90
CA VAL A 82 13.07 2.59 6.44
C VAL A 82 12.94 3.98 5.84
N SER A 83 14.08 4.59 5.51
CA SER A 83 14.16 5.94 4.94
C SER A 83 14.31 5.93 3.43
N ALA A 84 14.17 7.08 2.78
CA ALA A 84 14.39 7.24 1.34
C ALA A 84 15.64 6.52 0.81
N GLY A 85 15.47 5.72 -0.24
CA GLY A 85 16.49 4.86 -0.84
C GLY A 85 16.63 3.48 -0.20
N ALA A 86 15.95 3.21 0.92
CA ALA A 86 15.91 1.90 1.56
C ALA A 86 14.79 1.02 1.00
N PHE A 87 14.98 -0.28 1.19
CA PHE A 87 14.05 -1.34 0.81
C PHE A 87 13.75 -2.23 2.01
N ILE A 88 12.50 -2.64 2.16
CA ILE A 88 12.10 -3.71 3.08
C ILE A 88 11.18 -4.69 2.34
N HIS A 89 11.33 -5.96 2.64
CA HIS A 89 10.47 -7.04 2.17
C HIS A 89 9.87 -7.74 3.38
N ILE A 90 8.56 -7.94 3.35
CA ILE A 90 7.75 -8.56 4.39
C ILE A 90 7.08 -9.78 3.74
N PRO A 91 7.59 -11.00 4.02
CA PRO A 91 6.98 -12.22 3.49
C PRO A 91 5.56 -12.43 4.01
N GLY A 92 4.73 -13.08 3.21
CA GLY A 92 3.40 -13.52 3.63
C GLY A 92 3.42 -14.30 4.95
N GLY A 93 2.46 -14.01 5.82
CA GLY A 93 2.33 -14.60 7.16
C GLY A 93 3.11 -13.88 8.27
N VAL A 94 3.89 -12.85 7.96
CA VAL A 94 4.54 -12.00 8.97
C VAL A 94 3.56 -10.92 9.45
N VAL A 95 3.25 -10.93 10.75
CA VAL A 95 2.42 -9.89 11.37
C VAL A 95 3.24 -8.61 11.49
N HIS A 96 2.74 -7.52 10.90
CA HIS A 96 3.46 -6.27 10.80
C HIS A 96 2.55 -5.04 10.83
N ALA A 97 3.16 -3.88 11.05
CA ALA A 97 2.55 -2.57 10.89
C ALA A 97 3.61 -1.59 10.38
N PHE A 98 3.20 -0.44 9.86
CA PHE A 98 4.10 0.68 9.64
C PHE A 98 3.52 2.00 10.14
N GLN A 99 4.39 2.98 10.36
CA GLN A 99 4.04 4.36 10.65
C GLN A 99 4.90 5.30 9.79
N VAL A 100 4.31 6.41 9.35
CA VAL A 100 5.01 7.53 8.71
C VAL A 100 5.59 8.47 9.76
N ASP A 101 6.90 8.65 9.78
CA ASP A 101 7.59 9.47 10.78
C ASP A 101 7.90 10.91 10.30
N SER A 102 8.10 11.07 8.99
CA SER A 102 8.31 12.37 8.34
C SER A 102 6.99 13.13 8.10
N GLU A 103 7.05 14.41 7.71
CA GLU A 103 5.85 15.21 7.42
C GLU A 103 4.94 14.56 6.35
N THR A 104 5.57 13.99 5.33
CA THR A 104 4.97 13.05 4.37
C THR A 104 5.98 11.97 4.02
N ALA A 105 5.51 10.80 3.60
CA ALA A 105 6.35 9.77 2.98
C ALA A 105 5.73 9.29 1.67
N ARG A 106 6.59 8.95 0.70
CA ARG A 106 6.24 8.34 -0.58
C ARG A 106 7.05 7.08 -0.78
N TRP A 107 6.39 5.99 -1.10
CA TRP A 107 7.04 4.70 -1.36
C TRP A 107 6.35 3.93 -2.47
N LEU A 108 7.09 3.03 -3.10
CA LEU A 108 6.52 1.98 -3.93
C LEU A 108 6.19 0.81 -3.03
N ASP A 109 4.96 0.36 -3.10
CA ASP A 109 4.44 -0.88 -2.55
C ASP A 109 4.29 -1.90 -3.69
N LEU A 110 5.16 -2.91 -3.65
CA LEU A 110 5.09 -4.07 -4.52
C LEU A 110 4.42 -5.21 -3.76
N THR A 111 3.25 -5.61 -4.23
CA THR A 111 2.42 -6.61 -3.58
C THR A 111 1.78 -7.56 -4.59
N THR A 112 0.92 -8.45 -4.14
CA THR A 112 0.21 -9.41 -4.99
C THR A 112 -1.12 -8.84 -5.51
N PRO A 113 -1.74 -9.50 -6.51
CA PRO A 113 -3.09 -9.17 -6.95
C PRO A 113 -4.18 -9.17 -5.88
N GLN A 114 -4.02 -9.96 -4.82
CA GLN A 114 -5.05 -10.09 -3.79
C GLN A 114 -5.07 -8.86 -2.88
N HIS A 115 -3.89 -8.41 -2.45
CA HIS A 115 -3.76 -7.17 -1.69
C HIS A 115 -4.18 -5.94 -2.52
N GLU A 116 -3.86 -5.85 -3.82
CA GLU A 116 -4.39 -4.74 -4.65
C GLU A 116 -5.93 -4.72 -4.65
N ARG A 117 -6.58 -5.89 -4.72
CA ARG A 117 -8.04 -5.98 -4.64
C ARG A 117 -8.58 -5.54 -3.28
N PHE A 118 -7.88 -5.87 -2.18
CA PHE A 118 -8.17 -5.31 -0.86
C PHE A 118 -8.11 -3.77 -0.87
N MET A 119 -7.02 -3.17 -1.36
CA MET A 119 -6.90 -1.71 -1.44
C MET A 119 -8.04 -1.08 -2.22
N ARG A 120 -8.43 -1.69 -3.35
CA ARG A 120 -9.57 -1.23 -4.18
C ARG A 120 -10.90 -1.32 -3.46
N ALA A 121 -11.14 -2.42 -2.72
CA ALA A 121 -12.39 -2.64 -2.01
C ALA A 121 -12.51 -1.76 -0.76
N ALA A 122 -11.40 -1.52 -0.06
CA ALA A 122 -11.33 -0.67 1.12
C ALA A 122 -11.31 0.83 0.77
N GLY A 123 -10.70 1.20 -0.37
CA GLY A 123 -10.56 2.57 -0.84
C GLY A 123 -11.69 3.03 -1.77
N GLU A 124 -11.56 4.25 -2.28
CA GLU A 124 -12.42 4.80 -3.32
C GLU A 124 -11.61 5.60 -4.35
N PRO A 125 -12.13 5.81 -5.58
CA PRO A 125 -11.45 6.64 -6.57
C PRO A 125 -11.13 8.04 -6.02
N ALA A 126 -9.86 8.43 -6.09
CA ALA A 126 -9.44 9.76 -5.66
C ALA A 126 -10.03 10.80 -6.60
N GLN A 127 -10.75 11.79 -6.04
CA GLN A 127 -11.33 12.87 -6.85
C GLN A 127 -10.25 13.86 -7.32
N GLU A 128 -9.16 13.96 -6.56
CA GLU A 128 -7.99 14.77 -6.86
C GLU A 128 -6.71 14.01 -6.45
N ARG A 129 -5.58 14.30 -7.10
CA ARG A 129 -4.28 13.68 -6.78
C ARG A 129 -3.60 14.36 -5.60
N VAL A 130 -4.29 14.36 -4.47
CA VAL A 130 -3.81 14.85 -3.18
C VAL A 130 -4.19 13.86 -2.08
N LEU A 131 -3.65 14.03 -0.88
CA LEU A 131 -4.08 13.25 0.29
C LEU A 131 -5.59 13.41 0.53
N PRO A 132 -6.28 12.36 0.99
CA PRO A 132 -7.71 12.44 1.26
C PRO A 132 -8.01 13.46 2.37
N PRO A 133 -9.21 14.08 2.35
CA PRO A 133 -9.71 14.85 3.49
C PRO A 133 -9.68 14.06 4.80
N GLU A 134 -9.46 14.76 5.92
CA GLU A 134 -9.53 14.15 7.25
C GLU A 134 -10.90 13.49 7.49
N GLY A 135 -10.89 12.31 8.15
CA GLY A 135 -12.11 11.60 8.52
C GLY A 135 -12.76 10.76 7.41
N LEU A 136 -12.13 10.64 6.23
CA LEU A 136 -12.64 9.82 5.13
C LEU A 136 -12.47 8.31 5.34
N ILE A 137 -11.74 7.88 6.37
CA ILE A 137 -11.49 6.46 6.61
C ILE A 137 -12.76 5.79 7.13
N ASP A 138 -13.44 5.04 6.25
CA ASP A 138 -14.56 4.18 6.60
C ASP A 138 -14.02 2.84 7.13
N MET A 139 -13.88 2.74 8.46
CA MET A 139 -13.37 1.54 9.11
C MET A 139 -14.29 0.32 8.96
N GLU A 140 -15.60 0.51 8.73
CA GLU A 140 -16.52 -0.60 8.47
C GLU A 140 -16.22 -1.20 7.09
N LYS A 141 -16.04 -0.34 6.08
CA LYS A 141 -15.64 -0.75 4.74
C LYS A 141 -14.26 -1.41 4.71
N VAL A 142 -13.28 -0.84 5.44
CA VAL A 142 -11.95 -1.44 5.58
C VAL A 142 -12.03 -2.83 6.21
N GLY A 143 -12.78 -2.98 7.31
CA GLY A 143 -12.96 -4.27 7.97
C GLY A 143 -13.67 -5.31 7.10
N ALA A 144 -14.69 -4.91 6.34
CA ALA A 144 -15.38 -5.79 5.40
C ALA A 144 -14.46 -6.26 4.27
N ALA A 145 -13.67 -5.34 3.69
CA ALA A 145 -12.68 -5.68 2.67
C ALA A 145 -11.58 -6.58 3.22
N ALA A 146 -11.09 -6.32 4.44
CA ALA A 146 -10.06 -7.13 5.08
C ALA A 146 -10.52 -8.59 5.22
N ALA A 147 -11.74 -8.80 5.72
CA ALA A 147 -12.34 -10.13 5.83
C ALA A 147 -12.55 -10.83 4.48
N GLU A 148 -12.90 -10.09 3.42
CA GLU A 148 -13.10 -10.65 2.07
C GLU A 148 -11.77 -11.07 1.42
N TYR A 149 -10.72 -10.28 1.60
CA TYR A 149 -9.45 -10.44 0.89
C TYR A 149 -8.34 -11.11 1.70
N GLY A 150 -8.59 -11.46 2.97
CA GLY A 150 -7.65 -12.22 3.79
C GLY A 150 -6.59 -11.37 4.48
N VAL A 151 -6.95 -10.13 4.82
CA VAL A 151 -6.19 -9.26 5.72
C VAL A 151 -6.77 -9.44 7.12
N GLU A 152 -5.94 -9.86 8.08
CA GLU A 152 -6.33 -10.13 9.48
C GLU A 152 -5.67 -9.16 10.45
#